data_AF-A0A915NWI8-F1
#
_entry.id   AF-A0A915NWI8-F1
#
_cell.length_a   1.000
_cell.length_b   1.000
_cell.length_c   1.000
_cell.angle_alpha   90.00
_cell.angle_beta   90.00
_cell.angle_gamma   90.00
#
_symmetry.space_group_name_H-M   'P 1'
#
loop_
_entity.id
_entity.type
_entity.pdbx_description
1 polymer ?
#
loop_
_entity_poly.entity_id
_entity_poly.type
_entity_poly.pdbx_seq_one_letter_code
_entity_poly.pdbx_strand_id
1 'polypeptide(L)'
;MQHLFACLKKWEYDDLHCKEFNEALQRCVTENHVHIQAQLKRNREGELKFHIASEGSNVKEHAEKMSLKEINTLFKKYPQPDLPKPPYNPHQRMGHQPYWGDQFNLKYKRGKKS
;
A
#
# COMPACT_ATOMS: atom_id res chain seq x y z
N MET A 1 -2.11 -10.21 -16.12
CA MET A 1 -0.84 -9.57 -16.56
C MET A 1 0.22 -10.55 -17.05
N GLN A 2 0.68 -11.52 -16.26
CA GLN A 2 1.75 -12.44 -16.68
C GLN A 2 1.45 -13.20 -17.99
N HIS A 3 0.21 -13.66 -18.19
CA HIS A 3 -0.22 -14.35 -19.41
C HIS A 3 -0.22 -13.45 -20.66
N LEU A 4 -0.55 -12.16 -20.52
CA LEU A 4 -0.49 -11.20 -21.62
C LEU A 4 0.96 -11.02 -22.10
N PHE A 5 1.90 -10.82 -21.17
CA PHE A 5 3.32 -10.66 -21.51
C PHE A 5 3.93 -11.92 -22.10
N ALA A 6 3.52 -13.10 -21.61
CA ALA A 6 3.94 -14.37 -22.20
C ALA A 6 3.43 -14.53 -23.64
N CYS A 7 2.17 -14.13 -23.90
CA CYS A 7 1.59 -14.15 -25.24
C CYS A 7 2.29 -13.17 -26.18
N LEU A 8 2.45 -11.91 -25.75
CA LEU A 8 3.13 -10.89 -26.56
C LEU A 8 4.56 -11.32 -26.89
N LYS A 9 5.30 -11.87 -25.92
CA LYS A 9 6.66 -12.36 -26.17
C LYS A 9 6.71 -13.51 -27.18
N LYS A 10 5.67 -14.36 -27.22
CA LYS A 10 5.58 -15.49 -28.16
C LYS A 10 5.32 -15.02 -29.60
N TRP A 11 4.58 -13.93 -29.76
CA TRP A 11 4.16 -13.41 -31.06
C TRP A 11 4.87 -12.10 -31.43
N GLU A 12 6.09 -11.88 -30.93
CA GLU A 12 6.90 -10.68 -31.24
C GLU A 12 6.17 -9.35 -31.00
N TYR A 13 5.34 -9.33 -29.97
CA TYR A 13 4.49 -8.20 -29.56
C TYR A 13 3.33 -7.89 -30.51
N ASP A 14 2.97 -8.80 -31.40
CA ASP A 14 1.68 -8.78 -32.11
C ASP A 14 0.54 -9.03 -31.10
N ASP A 15 -0.33 -8.04 -30.96
CA ASP A 15 -1.43 -8.04 -30.01
C ASP A 15 -2.68 -8.72 -30.56
N LEU A 16 -2.77 -8.95 -31.87
CA LEU A 16 -3.91 -9.60 -32.53
C LEU A 16 -4.09 -11.03 -31.98
N HIS A 17 -2.98 -11.74 -31.81
CA HIS A 17 -2.94 -13.08 -31.24
C HIS A 17 -3.15 -13.13 -29.71
N CYS A 18 -3.10 -11.98 -29.05
CA CYS A 18 -3.22 -11.83 -27.60
C CYS A 18 -4.47 -11.07 -27.17
N LYS A 19 -5.44 -10.91 -28.09
CA LYS A 19 -6.65 -10.10 -27.92
C LYS A 19 -7.42 -10.43 -26.64
N GLU A 20 -7.63 -11.71 -26.33
CA GLU A 20 -8.37 -12.12 -25.12
C GLU A 20 -7.72 -11.61 -23.82
N PHE A 21 -6.38 -11.72 -23.73
CA PHE A 21 -5.65 -11.23 -22.57
C PHE A 21 -5.61 -9.70 -22.51
N ASN A 22 -5.58 -9.04 -23.68
CA ASN A 22 -5.60 -7.59 -23.77
C ASN A 22 -6.98 -7.03 -23.36
N GLU A 23 -8.07 -7.65 -23.82
CA GLU A 23 -9.44 -7.31 -23.41
C GLU A 23 -9.65 -7.52 -21.90
N ALA A 24 -9.17 -8.63 -21.35
CA ALA A 24 -9.24 -8.88 -19.91
C ALA A 24 -8.48 -7.82 -19.10
N LEU A 25 -7.32 -7.37 -19.60
CA LEU A 25 -6.59 -6.26 -18.99
C LEU A 25 -7.38 -4.95 -19.07
N GLN A 26 -7.91 -4.61 -20.25
CA GLN A 26 -8.67 -3.38 -20.42
C GLN A 26 -9.91 -3.33 -19.54
N ARG A 27 -10.66 -4.44 -19.42
CA ARG A 27 -11.81 -4.53 -18.50
C ARG A 27 -11.38 -4.29 -17.06
N CYS A 28 -10.33 -4.97 -16.59
CA CYS A 28 -9.79 -4.78 -15.23
C CYS A 28 -9.37 -3.32 -14.97
N VAL A 29 -8.72 -2.66 -15.93
CA VAL A 29 -8.32 -1.25 -15.80
C VAL A 29 -9.54 -0.33 -15.76
N THR A 30 -10.56 -0.61 -16.58
CA THR A 30 -11.75 0.23 -16.69
C THR A 30 -12.61 0.12 -15.43
N GLU A 31 -12.83 -1.11 -14.93
CA GLU A 31 -13.54 -1.37 -13.68
C GLU A 31 -12.83 -0.74 -12.48
N ASN A 32 -11.49 -0.81 -12.43
CA ASN A 32 -10.72 -0.24 -11.34
C ASN A 32 -10.38 1.24 -11.50
N HIS A 33 -10.73 1.87 -12.63
CA HIS A 33 -10.34 3.25 -12.93
C HIS A 33 -10.79 4.22 -11.84
N VAL A 34 -12.05 4.09 -11.40
CA VAL A 34 -12.64 4.94 -10.34
C VAL A 34 -11.90 4.75 -9.01
N HIS A 35 -11.54 3.52 -8.67
CA HIS A 35 -10.80 3.22 -7.44
C HIS A 35 -9.37 3.77 -7.49
N ILE A 36 -8.70 3.64 -8.63
CA ILE A 36 -7.34 4.18 -8.84
C ILE A 36 -7.37 5.71 -8.78
N GLN A 37 -8.32 6.36 -9.44
CA GLN A 37 -8.50 7.82 -9.38
C GLN A 37 -8.77 8.30 -7.95
N ALA A 38 -9.65 7.61 -7.23
CA ALA A 38 -9.92 7.91 -5.83
C ALA A 38 -8.65 7.75 -4.98
N GLN A 39 -7.87 6.69 -5.17
CA GLN A 39 -6.61 6.48 -4.46
C GLN A 39 -5.57 7.57 -4.79
N LEU A 40 -5.43 7.95 -6.07
CA LEU A 40 -4.51 9.01 -6.48
C LEU A 40 -4.92 10.36 -5.89
N LYS A 41 -6.22 10.65 -5.84
CA LYS A 41 -6.76 11.85 -5.19
C LYS A 41 -6.43 11.86 -3.69
N ARG A 42 -6.70 10.76 -2.98
CA ARG A 42 -6.33 10.59 -1.56
C ARG A 42 -4.84 10.79 -1.32
N ASN A 43 -3.99 10.23 -2.18
CA ASN A 43 -2.54 10.39 -2.08
C ASN A 43 -2.10 11.85 -2.29
N ARG A 44 -2.70 12.56 -3.26
CA ARG A 44 -2.43 13.99 -3.52
C ARG A 44 -2.89 14.88 -2.37
N GLU A 45 -4.02 14.54 -1.77
CA GLU A 45 -4.61 15.25 -0.62
C GLU A 45 -3.91 14.88 0.70
N GLY A 46 -2.93 13.96 0.68
CA GLY A 46 -2.18 13.56 1.87
C GLY A 46 -2.98 12.68 2.83
N GLU A 47 -4.08 12.07 2.36
CA GLU A 47 -4.96 11.20 3.16
C GLU A 47 -4.37 9.80 3.44
N LEU A 48 -3.16 9.50 2.96
CA LEU A 48 -2.34 8.42 3.54
C LEU A 48 -1.83 8.85 4.94
N LYS A 49 -2.77 9.18 5.81
CA LYS A 49 -2.52 9.54 7.21
C LYS A 49 -2.39 8.24 7.99
N PHE A 50 -1.43 8.22 8.92
CA PHE A 50 -1.37 7.15 9.90
C PHE A 50 -2.62 7.19 10.76
N HIS A 51 -3.36 6.07 10.83
CA HIS A 51 -4.44 5.93 11.80
C HIS A 51 -3.83 5.84 13.21
N ILE A 52 -3.86 6.94 13.95
CA ILE A 52 -3.51 6.95 15.37
C ILE A 52 -4.79 6.57 16.14
N ALA A 53 -4.75 5.42 16.81
CA ALA A 53 -5.90 4.77 17.43
C ALA A 53 -6.49 5.52 18.66
N SER A 54 -5.89 6.62 19.10
CA SER A 54 -6.33 7.37 20.29
C SER A 54 -7.19 8.56 19.87
N GLU A 55 -8.51 8.43 20.01
CA GLU A 55 -9.51 9.41 19.54
C GLU A 55 -9.56 10.74 20.33
N GLY A 56 -8.79 10.90 21.41
CA GLY A 56 -8.92 12.05 22.31
C GLY A 56 -7.63 12.81 22.64
N SER A 57 -6.53 12.61 21.91
CA SER A 57 -5.26 13.28 22.24
C SER A 57 -4.97 14.45 21.30
N ASN A 58 -4.53 15.59 21.86
CA ASN A 58 -3.94 16.71 21.09
C ASN A 58 -2.79 16.24 20.17
N VAL A 59 -2.19 15.09 20.51
CA VAL A 59 -1.16 14.40 19.73
C VAL A 59 -1.72 13.87 18.40
N LYS A 60 -2.97 13.39 18.36
CA LYS A 60 -3.63 12.94 17.12
C LYS A 60 -3.83 14.10 16.15
N GLU A 61 -4.38 15.23 16.61
CA GLU A 61 -4.56 16.41 15.77
C GLU A 61 -3.24 16.94 15.21
N HIS A 62 -2.18 16.94 16.03
CA HIS A 62 -0.88 17.40 15.59
C HIS A 62 -0.27 16.43 14.57
N ALA A 63 -0.30 15.13 14.84
CA ALA A 63 0.27 14.12 13.96
C ALA A 63 -0.52 13.96 12.64
N GLU A 64 -1.83 14.20 12.62
CA GLU A 64 -2.64 14.26 11.39
C GLU A 64 -2.31 15.46 10.48
N LYS A 65 -1.67 16.49 11.04
CA LYS A 65 -1.19 17.69 10.32
C LYS A 65 0.28 17.56 9.89
N MET A 66 1.02 16.57 10.40
CA MET A 66 2.43 16.36 10.07
C MET A 66 2.60 15.53 8.80
N SER A 67 3.58 15.91 7.99
CA SER A 67 4.00 15.12 6.83
C SER A 67 4.79 13.87 7.25
N LEU A 68 4.78 12.83 6.40
CA LEU A 68 5.56 11.60 6.60
C LEU A 68 7.06 11.87 6.82
N LYS A 69 7.60 12.94 6.20
CA LYS A 69 9.00 13.33 6.33
C LYS A 69 9.31 13.85 7.74
N GLU A 70 8.43 14.67 8.29
CA GLU A 70 8.56 15.21 9.65
C GLU A 70 8.42 14.10 10.69
N ILE A 71 7.46 13.18 10.49
CA ILE A 71 7.27 12.00 11.34
C ILE A 71 8.52 11.10 11.33
N ASN A 72 9.08 10.81 10.15
CA ASN A 72 10.32 10.03 10.05
C ASN A 72 11.51 10.75 10.71
N THR A 73 11.53 12.09 10.70
CA THR A 73 12.55 12.88 11.39
C THR A 73 12.40 12.77 12.91
N LEU A 74 11.16 12.79 13.43
CA LEU A 74 10.87 12.56 14.84
C LEU A 74 11.30 11.16 15.30
N PHE A 75 10.96 10.11 14.53
CA PHE A 75 11.36 8.74 14.88
C PHE A 75 12.88 8.53 14.85
N LYS A 76 13.62 9.28 14.03
CA LYS A 76 15.09 9.28 14.06
C LYS A 76 15.63 9.97 15.32
N LYS A 77 14.99 11.06 15.75
CA LYS A 77 15.39 11.84 16.93
C LYS A 77 15.07 11.13 18.24
N TYR A 78 13.95 10.41 18.27
CA TYR A 78 13.46 9.65 19.43
C TYR A 78 13.24 8.18 19.04
N PRO A 79 14.32 7.39 18.92
CA PRO A 79 14.20 5.99 18.55
C PRO A 79 13.52 5.19 19.67
N GLN A 80 12.51 4.40 19.31
CA GLN A 80 11.88 3.47 20.24
C GLN A 80 12.65 2.14 20.20
N PRO A 81 13.25 1.69 21.32
CA PRO A 81 14.18 0.55 21.34
C PRO A 81 13.54 -0.77 20.89
N ASP A 82 12.23 -0.92 21.10
CA ASP A 82 11.48 -2.15 20.78
C ASP A 82 10.85 -2.15 19.38
N LEU A 83 11.00 -1.07 18.61
CA LEU A 83 10.44 -0.96 17.26
C LEU A 83 11.52 -0.99 16.16
N PRO A 84 11.19 -1.49 14.96
CA PRO A 84 12.10 -1.50 13.82
C PRO A 84 12.49 -0.07 13.40
N LYS A 85 13.71 0.09 12.88
CA LYS A 85 14.24 1.40 12.47
C LYS A 85 13.51 1.93 11.21
N PRO A 86 13.29 3.27 11.11
CA PRO A 86 12.64 3.87 9.94
C PRO A 86 13.44 3.65 8.64
N PRO A 87 12.79 3.68 7.45
CA PRO A 87 11.44 4.17 7.22
C PRO A 87 10.35 3.15 7.53
N TYR A 88 9.36 3.59 8.31
CA TYR A 88 8.09 2.86 8.47
C TYR A 88 7.30 3.02 7.18
N ASN A 89 7.49 2.09 6.25
CA ASN A 89 6.57 2.00 5.12
C ASN A 89 5.22 1.58 5.68
N PRO A 90 4.11 2.31 5.42
CA PRO A 90 2.79 1.84 5.78
C PRO A 90 2.60 0.50 5.08
N HIS A 91 2.62 -0.59 5.84
CA HIS A 91 2.31 -1.90 5.29
C HIS A 91 0.87 -1.83 4.78
N GLN A 92 0.69 -1.90 3.46
CA GLN A 92 -0.64 -2.06 2.90
C GLN A 92 -1.22 -3.36 3.43
N ARG A 93 -2.41 -3.29 4.02
CA ARG A 93 -3.18 -4.49 4.36
C ARG A 93 -3.39 -5.30 3.09
N MET A 94 -3.10 -6.60 3.14
CA MET A 94 -3.56 -7.47 2.05
C MET A 94 -5.09 -7.47 2.09
N GLY A 95 -5.77 -7.30 0.96
CA GLY A 95 -7.22 -7.03 0.89
C GLY A 95 -8.13 -8.07 1.56
N HIS A 96 -7.61 -9.24 1.93
CA HIS A 96 -8.33 -10.32 2.63
C HIS A 96 -7.96 -10.44 4.12
N GLN A 97 -7.14 -9.56 4.69
CA GLN A 97 -6.73 -9.67 6.10
C GLN A 97 -7.75 -9.00 7.04
N PRO A 98 -8.32 -9.74 8.01
CA PRO A 98 -9.20 -9.14 9.01
C PRO A 98 -8.40 -8.22 9.94
N TYR A 99 -9.06 -7.16 10.42
CA TYR A 99 -8.49 -6.07 11.23
C TYR A 99 -7.65 -6.55 12.43
N TRP A 100 -8.08 -7.61 13.11
CA TRP A 100 -7.40 -8.18 14.27
C TRP A 100 -6.14 -9.00 13.93
N GLY A 101 -5.95 -9.39 12.66
CA GLY A 101 -4.76 -10.11 12.21
C GLY A 101 -3.53 -9.23 12.00
N ASP A 102 -3.72 -7.91 12.02
CA ASP A 102 -2.73 -6.87 11.71
C ASP A 102 -1.90 -6.46 12.94
N GLN A 103 -2.52 -6.37 14.12
CA GLN A 103 -1.85 -5.77 15.28
C GLN A 103 -0.90 -6.71 16.05
N PHE A 104 -1.06 -8.05 15.97
CA PHE A 104 -0.34 -8.96 16.88
C PHE A 104 0.24 -10.26 16.30
N ASN A 105 0.00 -10.60 15.02
CA ASN A 105 0.28 -11.96 14.50
C ASN A 105 1.42 -12.08 13.47
N LEU A 106 2.30 -11.08 13.36
CA LEU A 106 3.50 -11.20 12.52
C LEU A 106 4.73 -11.76 13.25
N LYS A 107 4.78 -11.69 14.60
CA LYS A 107 5.95 -12.12 15.38
C LYS A 107 6.24 -13.63 15.32
N TYR A 108 5.27 -14.46 14.94
CA TYR A 108 5.39 -15.92 15.01
C TYR A 108 5.29 -16.64 13.65
N LYS A 109 5.17 -15.90 12.53
CA LYS A 109 5.12 -16.51 11.20
C LYS A 109 6.52 -16.75 10.66
N ARG A 110 6.97 -18.00 10.76
CA ARG A 110 8.26 -18.49 10.26
C ARG A 110 8.43 -18.11 8.78
N GLY A 111 9.49 -17.36 8.45
CA GLY A 111 9.85 -16.98 7.08
C GLY A 111 9.66 -15.50 6.71
N LYS A 112 9.04 -14.69 7.56
CA LYS A 112 9.07 -13.22 7.41
C LYS A 112 10.06 -12.65 8.41
N LYS A 113 11.16 -12.06 7.94
CA LYS A 113 12.09 -11.32 8.80
C LYS A 113 11.34 -10.13 9.38
N SER A 114 11.39 -10.02 10.71
CA SER A 114 10.94 -8.88 11.50
C SER A 114 11.53 -7.57 11.02
#